data_AF-R6QBS2-F1
#
_entry.id   AF-R6QBS2-F1
#
_cell.length_a   1.000
_cell.length_b   1.000
_cell.length_c   1.000
_cell.angle_alpha   90.00
_cell.angle_beta   90.00
_cell.angle_gamma   90.00
#
_symmetry.space_group_name_H-M   'P 1'
#
loop_
_entity.id
_entity.type
_entity.pdbx_description
1 polymer ?
#
loop_
_entity_poly.entity_id
_entity_poly.type
_entity_poly.pdbx_seq_one_letter_code
_entity_poly.pdbx_strand_id
1 'polypeptide(L)'
;MVQNETTKTDNESNRIYFNSSQLDGINLDDYVGTSGTFEGILVKRNQSESKLIVLKGDFFKVNKIYLDENDAEGRVEYLASQGAFDDEVDVYVHRTKLVNTDAWNTICLPFDLTKEEFKAAFGCELIALAKPATSDETVHQWAGQVSDKGVLAFTKLPDTDLTIKAGVPYLMQASGTQTYCLTTIQGAENMEPETLMGQESTYYAHIGEKLISVVPPYEVKASYNDNIVNGDFYFRGLYGRKKYTDGTDGKLTTTLISDNGSQKYQYISTAAGNYLKYLPSGSTLQFNGMRAYFYFPNWNAANNNAAQPASNGTNAKIHVAVMAASTTGISNISAEEASKQAEVYNLSGQRVDASYKGIVVRNGRKYLRK
;
A
#
# COMPACT_ATOMS: atom_id res chain seq x y z
N MET A 1 41.94 -2.03 -12.86
CA MET A 1 41.28 -3.12 -13.61
C MET A 1 39.91 -3.29 -12.99
N VAL A 2 38.84 -3.11 -13.78
CA VAL A 2 37.49 -3.51 -13.38
C VAL A 2 37.50 -5.05 -13.36
N GLN A 3 37.25 -5.66 -12.20
CA GLN A 3 37.18 -7.12 -12.09
C GLN A 3 35.83 -7.59 -12.66
N ASN A 4 35.84 -8.69 -13.42
CA ASN A 4 34.60 -9.33 -13.89
C ASN A 4 34.18 -10.44 -12.91
N GLU A 5 32.93 -10.88 -13.04
CA GLU A 5 32.24 -11.91 -12.25
C GLU A 5 32.85 -13.33 -12.31
N THR A 6 33.88 -13.56 -13.13
CA THR A 6 34.62 -14.84 -13.20
C THR A 6 35.98 -14.83 -12.49
N THR A 7 36.40 -13.68 -11.95
CA THR A 7 37.68 -13.56 -11.24
C THR A 7 37.55 -14.14 -9.83
N LYS A 8 38.31 -15.19 -9.52
CA LYS A 8 38.30 -15.82 -8.19
C LYS A 8 38.67 -14.83 -7.09
N THR A 9 38.06 -15.03 -5.92
CA THR A 9 38.14 -14.17 -4.74
C THR A 9 39.45 -14.28 -3.95
N ASP A 10 40.55 -14.72 -4.57
CA ASP A 10 41.80 -15.10 -3.91
C ASP A 10 42.97 -14.12 -4.18
N ASN A 11 42.81 -13.13 -5.06
CA ASN A 11 43.86 -12.13 -5.34
C ASN A 11 43.72 -10.88 -4.44
N GLU A 12 44.10 -11.02 -3.18
CA GLU A 12 44.03 -9.97 -2.13
C GLU A 12 44.77 -8.66 -2.53
N SER A 13 45.86 -8.78 -3.29
CA SER A 13 46.74 -7.67 -3.66
C SER A 13 46.09 -6.61 -4.57
N ASN A 14 45.02 -6.96 -5.29
CA ASN A 14 44.38 -6.11 -6.30
C ASN A 14 42.97 -5.66 -5.91
N ARG A 15 42.60 -5.81 -4.63
CA ARG A 15 41.28 -5.43 -4.13
C ARG A 15 41.26 -4.03 -3.53
N ILE A 16 40.13 -3.37 -3.69
CA ILE A 16 39.73 -2.21 -2.90
C ILE A 16 38.67 -2.73 -1.94
N TYR A 17 39.00 -2.80 -0.65
CA TYR A 17 38.02 -3.18 0.36
C TYR A 17 37.21 -1.97 0.79
N PHE A 18 35.90 -2.12 0.68
CA PHE A 18 34.91 -1.25 1.31
C PHE A 18 34.41 -2.00 2.53
N ASN A 19 34.69 -1.49 3.72
CA ASN A 19 34.25 -2.12 4.95
C ASN A 19 33.17 -1.24 5.62
N SER A 20 31.92 -1.70 5.57
CA SER A 20 30.80 -1.04 6.23
C SER A 20 30.87 -1.07 7.75
N SER A 21 31.76 -1.86 8.37
CA SER A 21 31.99 -1.78 9.82
C SER A 21 32.60 -0.45 10.27
N GLN A 22 33.03 0.41 9.34
CA GLN A 22 33.41 1.79 9.64
C GLN A 22 32.21 2.76 9.63
N LEU A 23 31.02 2.26 9.33
CA LEU A 23 29.80 3.01 9.10
C LEU A 23 28.73 2.52 10.09
N ASP A 24 28.86 3.00 11.32
CA ASP A 24 27.97 2.62 12.42
C ASP A 24 26.51 2.88 12.05
N GLY A 25 25.68 1.84 12.18
CA GLY A 25 24.24 1.93 11.94
C GLY A 25 23.81 1.78 10.48
N ILE A 26 24.74 1.51 9.56
CA ILE A 26 24.43 1.31 8.13
C ILE A 26 24.19 -0.17 7.78
N ASN A 27 22.99 -0.49 7.32
CA ASN A 27 22.60 -1.78 6.77
C ASN A 27 22.68 -1.71 5.24
N LEU A 28 23.65 -2.40 4.64
CA LEU A 28 23.86 -2.39 3.20
C LEU A 28 22.75 -3.12 2.43
N ASP A 29 22.06 -4.06 3.07
CA ASP A 29 20.97 -4.82 2.43
C ASP A 29 19.81 -3.91 2.01
N ASP A 30 19.65 -2.76 2.67
CA ASP A 30 18.61 -1.78 2.33
C ASP A 30 18.94 -0.95 1.06
N TYR A 31 20.20 -1.00 0.60
CA TYR A 31 20.68 -0.31 -0.61
C TYR A 31 20.71 -1.20 -1.86
N VAL A 32 20.25 -2.45 -1.77
CA VAL A 32 20.02 -3.33 -2.93
C VAL A 32 19.12 -2.61 -3.95
N GLY A 33 19.41 -2.72 -5.24
CA GLY A 33 18.65 -2.00 -6.27
C GLY A 33 18.70 -0.47 -6.14
N THR A 34 19.78 0.09 -5.62
CA THR A 34 20.06 1.52 -5.66
C THR A 34 21.38 1.78 -6.39
N SER A 35 21.53 2.95 -7.00
CA SER A 35 22.83 3.42 -7.46
C SER A 35 23.12 4.81 -6.93
N GLY A 36 24.41 5.10 -6.74
CA GLY A 36 24.90 6.36 -6.20
C GLY A 36 26.29 6.69 -6.73
N THR A 37 26.73 7.92 -6.44
CA THR A 37 28.11 8.35 -6.72
C THR A 37 28.77 8.70 -5.41
N PHE A 38 29.98 8.17 -5.18
CA PHE A 38 30.78 8.54 -4.03
C PHE A 38 32.02 9.34 -4.46
N GLU A 39 32.48 10.23 -3.59
CA GLU A 39 33.76 10.94 -3.74
C GLU A 39 34.74 10.48 -2.66
N GLY A 40 35.94 10.05 -3.07
CA GLY A 40 36.95 9.55 -2.15
C GLY A 40 38.37 9.55 -2.72
N ILE A 41 39.36 9.43 -1.84
CA ILE A 41 40.78 9.25 -2.18
C ILE A 41 41.12 7.78 -2.07
N LEU A 42 41.56 7.18 -3.17
CA LEU A 42 42.16 5.85 -3.14
C LEU A 42 43.65 5.96 -2.77
N VAL A 43 44.02 5.42 -1.61
CA VAL A 43 45.39 5.41 -1.10
C VAL A 43 46.00 4.02 -1.29
N LYS A 44 47.07 3.95 -2.10
CA LYS A 44 47.92 2.76 -2.21
C LYS A 44 48.80 2.64 -0.95
N ARG A 45 48.75 1.50 -0.25
CA ARG A 45 49.59 1.22 0.91
C ARG A 45 50.67 0.19 0.56
N ASN A 46 51.87 0.34 1.11
CA ASN A 46 52.95 -0.62 0.91
C ASN A 46 52.67 -1.89 1.72
N GLN A 47 52.82 -3.05 1.07
CA GLN A 47 52.67 -4.39 1.70
C GLN A 47 51.33 -4.59 2.43
N SER A 48 50.29 -3.84 2.04
CA SER A 48 48.93 -3.95 2.56
C SER A 48 47.91 -3.49 1.51
N GLU A 49 46.65 -3.83 1.73
CA GLU A 49 45.56 -3.56 0.80
C GLU A 49 45.33 -2.05 0.61
N SER A 50 44.95 -1.63 -0.60
CA SER A 50 44.62 -0.23 -0.88
C SER A 50 43.41 0.21 -0.05
N LYS A 51 43.45 1.43 0.48
CA LYS A 51 42.38 1.99 1.33
C LYS A 51 41.67 3.11 0.57
N LEU A 52 40.35 3.04 0.48
CA LEU A 52 39.55 4.20 0.11
C LEU A 52 39.27 5.07 1.35
N ILE A 53 39.53 6.36 1.23
CA ILE A 53 39.13 7.37 2.22
C ILE A 53 37.98 8.15 1.60
N VAL A 54 36.81 8.08 2.22
CA VAL A 54 35.63 8.84 1.78
C VAL A 54 35.83 10.32 2.12
N LEU A 55 35.66 11.20 1.13
CA LEU A 55 35.92 12.64 1.27
C LEU A 55 34.66 13.46 1.55
N LYS A 56 33.50 13.02 1.06
CA LYS A 56 32.19 13.64 1.30
C LYS A 56 31.24 12.65 1.95
N GLY A 57 30.33 13.16 2.77
CA GLY A 57 29.25 12.38 3.39
C GLY A 57 28.24 11.79 2.39
N ASP A 58 28.46 11.99 1.09
CA ASP A 58 27.53 11.63 0.02
C ASP A 58 27.64 10.16 -0.42
N PHE A 59 28.40 9.35 0.30
CA PHE A 59 28.66 7.94 -0.05
C PHE A 59 27.38 7.13 -0.29
N PHE A 60 26.28 7.51 0.36
CA PHE A 60 24.98 6.82 0.27
C PHE A 60 23.89 7.63 -0.43
N LYS A 61 24.25 8.69 -1.17
CA LYS A 61 23.28 9.41 -2.00
C LYS A 61 22.85 8.54 -3.16
N VAL A 62 21.53 8.41 -3.31
CA VAL A 62 20.92 7.57 -4.34
C VAL A 62 20.42 8.46 -5.47
N ASN A 63 20.88 8.20 -6.70
CA ASN A 63 20.40 8.91 -7.90
C ASN A 63 19.42 8.06 -8.72
N LYS A 64 19.30 6.77 -8.44
CA LYS A 64 18.30 5.86 -9.01
C LYS A 64 17.85 4.84 -7.98
N ILE A 65 16.54 4.60 -7.92
CA ILE A 65 15.95 3.64 -7.00
C ILE A 65 14.89 2.76 -7.67
N TYR A 66 14.98 1.46 -7.40
CA TYR A 66 13.91 0.51 -7.68
C TYR A 66 13.12 0.26 -6.39
N LEU A 67 11.85 0.63 -6.41
CA LEU A 67 10.91 0.38 -5.33
C LEU A 67 10.03 -0.80 -5.75
N ASP A 68 9.96 -1.83 -4.91
CA ASP A 68 9.13 -3.00 -5.15
C ASP A 68 8.11 -3.17 -4.02
N GLU A 69 6.87 -3.49 -4.36
CA GLU A 69 5.84 -3.83 -3.37
C GLU A 69 6.20 -5.04 -2.49
N ASN A 70 7.25 -5.80 -2.82
CA ASN A 70 7.78 -6.92 -2.04
C ASN A 70 9.01 -6.55 -1.20
N ASP A 71 9.47 -5.30 -1.27
CA ASP A 71 10.59 -4.80 -0.45
C ASP A 71 10.30 -4.94 1.04
N ALA A 72 11.35 -5.02 1.86
CA ALA A 72 11.22 -5.03 3.31
C ALA A 72 10.48 -3.78 3.83
N GLU A 73 9.69 -3.97 4.89
CA GLU A 73 9.07 -2.86 5.63
C GLU A 73 10.15 -1.90 6.11
N GLY A 74 9.96 -0.60 5.93
CA GLY A 74 10.87 0.41 6.46
C GLY A 74 12.10 0.70 5.59
N ARG A 75 12.33 0.01 4.47
CA ARG A 75 13.52 0.23 3.61
C ARG A 75 13.65 1.69 3.18
N VAL A 76 12.57 2.29 2.67
CA VAL A 76 12.59 3.68 2.18
C VAL A 76 12.80 4.66 3.33
N GLU A 77 12.12 4.43 4.45
CA GLU A 77 12.23 5.21 5.68
C GLU A 77 13.65 5.14 6.25
N TYR A 78 14.26 3.96 6.19
CA TYR A 78 15.64 3.75 6.59
C TYR A 78 16.61 4.54 5.70
N LEU A 79 16.52 4.38 4.37
CA LEU A 79 17.32 5.14 3.42
C LEU A 79 17.19 6.66 3.64
N ALA A 80 15.96 7.14 3.81
CA ALA A 80 15.69 8.53 4.14
C ALA A 80 16.36 8.97 5.47
N SER A 81 16.28 8.15 6.51
CA SER A 81 16.91 8.45 7.82
C SER A 81 18.44 8.55 7.74
N GLN A 82 19.06 7.83 6.80
CA GLN A 82 20.49 7.90 6.51
C GLN A 82 20.85 9.09 5.61
N GLY A 83 19.87 9.88 5.18
CA GLY A 83 20.06 11.01 4.28
C GLY A 83 20.37 10.59 2.84
N ALA A 84 19.90 9.41 2.40
CA ALA A 84 20.16 8.90 1.05
C ALA A 84 19.53 9.74 -0.07
N PHE A 85 18.52 10.56 0.25
CA PHE A 85 17.78 11.40 -0.70
C PHE A 85 17.98 12.88 -0.35
N ASP A 86 18.69 13.62 -1.20
CA ASP A 86 18.88 15.08 -1.11
C ASP A 86 18.37 15.87 -2.31
N ASP A 87 18.16 15.20 -3.44
CA ASP A 87 17.63 15.77 -4.67
C ASP A 87 16.68 14.77 -5.35
N GLU A 88 16.21 15.10 -6.54
CA GLU A 88 15.41 14.20 -7.37
C GLU A 88 16.18 12.93 -7.74
N VAL A 89 15.47 11.80 -7.67
CA VAL A 89 15.99 10.46 -7.94
C VAL A 89 15.24 9.88 -9.12
N ASP A 90 15.92 9.18 -10.03
CA ASP A 90 15.27 8.41 -11.10
C ASP A 90 14.54 7.20 -10.52
N VAL A 91 13.20 7.23 -10.49
CA VAL A 91 12.37 6.25 -9.79
C VAL A 91 11.80 5.20 -10.73
N TYR A 92 11.90 3.94 -10.29
CA TYR A 92 11.26 2.78 -10.89
C TYR A 92 10.39 2.09 -9.84
N VAL A 93 9.18 1.66 -10.23
CA VAL A 93 8.20 1.10 -9.32
C VAL A 93 7.65 -0.22 -9.82
N HIS A 94 7.58 -1.23 -8.95
CA HIS A 94 6.80 -2.44 -9.18
C HIS A 94 5.52 -2.44 -8.33
N ARG A 95 4.37 -2.11 -8.96
CA ARG A 95 3.05 -2.11 -8.32
C ARG A 95 2.01 -2.84 -9.16
N THR A 96 1.63 -4.04 -8.72
CA THR A 96 0.74 -4.94 -9.48
C THR A 96 -0.74 -4.68 -9.23
N LYS A 97 -1.64 -5.05 -10.15
CA LYS A 97 -3.11 -5.02 -9.94
C LYS A 97 -3.66 -3.60 -9.66
N LEU A 98 -3.25 -2.61 -10.44
CA LEU A 98 -3.76 -1.23 -10.30
C LEU A 98 -5.19 -1.08 -10.85
N VAL A 99 -5.50 -1.76 -11.95
CA VAL A 99 -6.80 -1.64 -12.62
C VAL A 99 -7.88 -2.42 -11.88
N ASN A 100 -8.91 -1.69 -11.44
CA ASN A 100 -10.14 -2.23 -10.90
C ASN A 100 -11.26 -1.19 -10.99
N THR A 101 -12.26 -1.46 -11.82
CA THR A 101 -13.41 -0.57 -12.01
C THR A 101 -14.55 -0.84 -11.05
N ASP A 102 -14.61 -2.04 -10.47
CA ASP A 102 -15.75 -2.52 -9.69
C ASP A 102 -15.56 -2.30 -8.18
N ALA A 103 -14.34 -1.96 -7.75
CA ALA A 103 -13.97 -1.73 -6.38
C ALA A 103 -12.79 -0.77 -6.25
N TRP A 104 -12.62 -0.22 -5.05
CA TRP A 104 -11.48 0.61 -4.68
C TRP A 104 -10.27 -0.27 -4.39
N ASN A 105 -9.09 0.20 -4.80
CA ASN A 105 -7.81 -0.29 -4.33
C ASN A 105 -7.16 0.78 -3.42
N THR A 106 -6.00 0.48 -2.85
CA THR A 106 -5.23 1.45 -2.06
C THR A 106 -3.90 1.76 -2.71
N ILE A 107 -3.41 2.99 -2.52
CA ILE A 107 -2.10 3.41 -3.00
C ILE A 107 -1.46 4.36 -1.99
N CYS A 108 -0.17 4.18 -1.75
CA CYS A 108 0.64 5.05 -0.91
C CYS A 108 2.06 5.03 -1.48
N LEU A 109 2.55 6.16 -1.96
CA LEU A 109 3.85 6.25 -2.62
C LEU A 109 4.74 7.24 -1.87
N PRO A 110 6.07 7.03 -1.84
CA PRO A 110 6.98 7.95 -1.17
C PRO A 110 7.30 9.19 -2.02
N PHE A 111 6.51 9.52 -3.04
CA PHE A 111 6.72 10.67 -3.91
C PHE A 111 5.38 11.13 -4.51
N ASP A 112 5.38 12.33 -5.07
CA ASP A 112 4.21 12.87 -5.76
C ASP A 112 4.09 12.27 -7.17
N LEU A 113 2.88 11.82 -7.53
CA LEU A 113 2.59 11.25 -8.85
C LEU A 113 1.26 11.81 -9.39
N THR A 114 1.35 12.54 -10.49
CA THR A 114 0.19 13.08 -11.20
C THR A 114 -0.54 11.98 -11.99
N LYS A 115 -1.78 12.24 -12.38
CA LYS A 115 -2.56 11.33 -13.25
C LYS A 115 -1.88 11.09 -14.60
N GLU A 116 -1.26 12.11 -15.17
CA GLU A 116 -0.57 12.04 -16.45
C GLU A 116 0.67 11.14 -16.35
N GLU A 117 1.47 11.32 -15.31
CA GLU A 117 2.65 10.48 -15.04
C GLU A 117 2.24 9.05 -14.70
N PHE A 118 1.18 8.86 -13.90
CA PHE A 118 0.62 7.54 -13.63
C PHE A 118 0.26 6.81 -14.93
N LYS A 119 -0.41 7.50 -15.85
CA LYS A 119 -0.76 6.94 -17.17
C LYS A 119 0.49 6.63 -18.00
N ALA A 120 1.45 7.53 -18.03
CA ALA A 120 2.70 7.34 -18.78
C ALA A 120 3.49 6.13 -18.26
N ALA A 121 3.58 5.97 -16.94
CA ALA A 121 4.34 4.91 -16.29
C ALA A 121 3.66 3.54 -16.38
N PHE A 122 2.36 3.46 -16.05
CA PHE A 122 1.66 2.18 -15.89
C PHE A 122 0.80 1.79 -17.10
N GLY A 123 0.53 2.71 -18.03
CA GLY A 123 -0.34 2.50 -19.20
C GLY A 123 -1.85 2.57 -18.92
N CYS A 124 -2.27 2.46 -17.66
CA CYS A 124 -3.66 2.58 -17.23
C CYS A 124 -3.99 3.99 -16.73
N GLU A 125 -5.28 4.34 -16.72
CA GLU A 125 -5.73 5.69 -16.35
C GLU A 125 -6.21 5.73 -14.90
N LEU A 126 -5.67 6.66 -14.12
CA LEU A 126 -6.19 6.98 -12.79
C LEU A 126 -7.51 7.77 -12.93
N ILE A 127 -8.62 7.18 -12.48
CA ILE A 127 -9.97 7.74 -12.67
C ILE A 127 -10.59 8.27 -11.38
N ALA A 128 -10.10 7.85 -10.22
CA ALA A 128 -10.57 8.37 -8.95
C ALA A 128 -9.51 8.24 -7.86
N LEU A 129 -9.45 9.23 -6.98
CA LEU A 129 -8.73 9.19 -5.71
C LEU A 129 -9.68 9.61 -4.60
N ALA A 130 -9.52 8.99 -3.43
CA ALA A 130 -10.22 9.36 -2.22
C ALA A 130 -9.24 9.38 -1.04
N LYS A 131 -9.14 10.52 -0.37
CA LYS A 131 -8.30 10.72 0.81
C LYS A 131 -9.13 10.46 2.08
N PRO A 132 -8.56 9.93 3.16
CA PRO A 132 -9.24 9.88 4.44
C PRO A 132 -9.79 11.27 4.84
N ALA A 133 -11.05 11.33 5.24
CA ALA A 133 -11.63 12.54 5.80
C ALA A 133 -11.01 12.80 7.18
N THR A 134 -10.47 14.00 7.39
CA THR A 134 -9.75 14.36 8.62
C THR A 134 -10.15 15.76 9.09
N SER A 135 -10.10 15.95 10.41
CA SER A 135 -10.27 17.27 11.03
C SER A 135 -8.94 17.99 11.29
N ASP A 136 -7.81 17.29 11.14
CA ASP A 136 -6.48 17.83 11.41
C ASP A 136 -5.43 17.17 10.50
N GLU A 137 -4.79 17.98 9.65
CA GLU A 137 -3.70 17.58 8.74
C GLU A 137 -2.35 18.16 9.15
N THR A 138 -2.27 18.84 10.30
CA THR A 138 -1.09 19.59 10.73
C THR A 138 0.01 18.71 11.32
N VAL A 139 -0.30 17.44 11.58
CA VAL A 139 0.61 16.44 12.16
C VAL A 139 0.65 15.19 11.29
N HIS A 140 1.77 14.44 11.37
CA HIS A 140 2.00 13.26 10.55
C HIS A 140 0.99 12.10 10.78
N GLN A 141 0.35 12.08 11.94
CA GLN A 141 -0.78 11.19 12.25
C GLN A 141 -2.09 11.98 12.18
N TRP A 142 -2.90 11.76 11.15
CA TRP A 142 -4.16 12.49 10.96
C TRP A 142 -5.28 11.95 11.85
N ALA A 143 -6.16 12.85 12.31
CA ALA A 143 -7.37 12.49 13.03
C ALA A 143 -8.51 12.18 12.05
N GLY A 144 -8.76 10.90 11.81
CA GLY A 144 -9.77 10.40 10.88
C GLY A 144 -11.21 10.57 11.38
N GLN A 145 -12.12 10.88 10.47
CA GLN A 145 -13.55 10.95 10.75
C GLN A 145 -14.23 9.58 10.56
N VAL A 146 -15.07 9.20 11.52
CA VAL A 146 -15.78 7.92 11.54
C VAL A 146 -17.28 8.17 11.54
N SER A 147 -18.03 7.38 10.78
CA SER A 147 -19.49 7.35 10.85
C SER A 147 -20.01 6.77 12.18
N ASP A 148 -21.30 6.92 12.42
CA ASP A 148 -22.02 6.28 13.53
C ASP A 148 -21.93 4.75 13.53
N LYS A 149 -21.58 4.13 12.38
CA LYS A 149 -21.40 2.68 12.22
C LYS A 149 -19.94 2.20 12.30
N GLY A 150 -19.00 3.06 12.70
CA GLY A 150 -17.59 2.65 12.85
C GLY A 150 -16.81 2.58 11.54
N VAL A 151 -17.35 3.16 10.48
CA VAL A 151 -16.71 3.20 9.16
C VAL A 151 -15.88 4.47 9.00
N LEU A 152 -14.59 4.32 8.69
CA LEU A 152 -13.71 5.45 8.33
C LEU A 152 -14.21 6.10 7.04
N ALA A 153 -14.43 7.41 7.08
CA ALA A 153 -14.88 8.19 5.95
C ALA A 153 -13.72 8.62 5.06
N PHE A 154 -13.95 8.62 3.75
CA PHE A 154 -13.03 9.13 2.75
C PHE A 154 -13.70 10.21 1.92
N THR A 155 -12.97 11.26 1.56
CA THR A 155 -13.43 12.32 0.66
C THR A 155 -12.86 12.07 -0.73
N LYS A 156 -13.73 11.83 -1.72
CA LYS A 156 -13.32 11.74 -3.12
C LYS A 156 -12.76 13.10 -3.58
N LEU A 157 -11.62 13.07 -4.27
CA LEU A 157 -11.00 14.24 -4.90
C LEU A 157 -11.72 14.56 -6.23
N PRO A 158 -11.79 15.86 -6.63
CA PRO A 158 -12.35 16.21 -7.93
C PRO A 158 -11.47 15.64 -9.05
N ASP A 159 -12.08 15.28 -10.19
CA ASP A 159 -11.38 14.60 -11.29
C ASP A 159 -10.23 15.45 -11.92
N THR A 160 -10.23 16.76 -11.66
CA THR A 160 -9.17 17.71 -12.06
C THR A 160 -7.97 17.74 -11.12
N ASP A 161 -8.06 17.10 -9.96
CA ASP A 161 -7.04 17.15 -8.90
C ASP A 161 -6.59 15.73 -8.48
N LEU A 162 -6.44 14.86 -9.48
CA LEU A 162 -5.98 13.49 -9.26
C LEU A 162 -4.46 13.43 -9.19
N THR A 163 -3.90 13.90 -8.06
CA THR A 163 -2.48 13.77 -7.74
C THR A 163 -2.31 12.92 -6.48
N ILE A 164 -1.54 11.84 -6.59
CA ILE A 164 -1.10 11.07 -5.43
C ILE A 164 0.00 11.89 -4.76
N LYS A 165 -0.23 12.31 -3.52
CA LYS A 165 0.76 13.01 -2.71
C LYS A 165 1.62 12.04 -1.91
N ALA A 166 2.90 12.38 -1.79
CA ALA A 166 3.89 11.57 -1.09
C ALA A 166 3.44 11.24 0.34
N GLY A 167 3.56 9.97 0.70
CA GLY A 167 3.20 9.38 1.99
C GLY A 167 1.72 9.29 2.29
N VAL A 168 0.84 9.91 1.50
CA VAL A 168 -0.59 9.94 1.81
C VAL A 168 -1.24 8.62 1.40
N PRO A 169 -1.94 7.92 2.32
CA PRO A 169 -2.66 6.70 1.97
C PRO A 169 -3.99 7.06 1.30
N TYR A 170 -4.15 6.68 0.03
CA TYR A 170 -5.38 6.91 -0.76
C TYR A 170 -6.15 5.62 -1.01
N LEU A 171 -7.47 5.78 -1.19
CA LEU A 171 -8.23 4.89 -2.05
C LEU A 171 -8.08 5.34 -3.50
N MET A 172 -7.95 4.41 -4.42
CA MET A 172 -7.86 4.70 -5.84
C MET A 172 -8.72 3.77 -6.70
N GLN A 173 -9.08 4.25 -7.89
CA GLN A 173 -9.57 3.42 -8.98
C GLN A 173 -8.82 3.77 -10.26
N ALA A 174 -8.47 2.75 -11.02
CA ALA A 174 -7.89 2.90 -12.35
C ALA A 174 -8.65 2.06 -13.38
N SER A 175 -8.66 2.54 -14.62
CA SER A 175 -9.30 1.89 -15.77
C SER A 175 -8.34 1.72 -16.93
N GLY A 176 -8.79 1.03 -17.98
CA GLY A 176 -7.95 0.70 -19.13
C GLY A 176 -7.05 -0.49 -18.85
N THR A 177 -5.95 -0.60 -19.59
CA THR A 177 -5.03 -1.72 -19.50
C THR A 177 -3.74 -1.29 -18.84
N GLN A 178 -3.38 -1.91 -17.73
CA GLN A 178 -2.04 -1.78 -17.16
C GLN A 178 -1.05 -2.50 -18.08
N THR A 179 0.05 -1.86 -18.44
CA THR A 179 1.06 -2.39 -19.38
C THR A 179 2.42 -2.68 -18.73
N TYR A 180 2.64 -2.19 -17.51
CA TYR A 180 3.82 -2.46 -16.68
C TYR A 180 3.42 -3.05 -15.33
N CYS A 181 4.34 -3.74 -14.66
CA CYS A 181 4.11 -4.40 -13.36
C CYS A 181 2.97 -5.43 -13.42
N LEU A 182 2.99 -6.28 -14.45
CA LEU A 182 1.88 -7.19 -14.76
C LEU A 182 1.86 -8.43 -13.86
N THR A 183 3.04 -8.90 -13.46
CA THR A 183 3.24 -10.19 -12.80
C THR A 183 4.07 -10.04 -11.55
N THR A 184 3.80 -10.86 -10.55
CA THR A 184 4.68 -11.02 -9.38
C THR A 184 5.59 -12.20 -9.64
N ILE A 185 6.90 -12.02 -9.46
CA ILE A 185 7.88 -13.10 -9.53
C ILE A 185 8.07 -13.69 -8.13
N GLN A 186 8.00 -15.01 -8.01
CA GLN A 186 8.19 -15.68 -6.72
C GLN A 186 9.63 -15.49 -6.23
N GLY A 187 9.79 -14.99 -5.01
CA GLY A 187 11.12 -14.76 -4.43
C GLY A 187 11.78 -13.46 -4.89
N ALA A 188 11.03 -12.57 -5.58
CA ALA A 188 11.53 -11.29 -6.07
C ALA A 188 12.21 -10.45 -4.98
N GLU A 189 11.79 -10.60 -3.72
CA GLU A 189 12.40 -9.92 -2.59
C GLU A 189 13.89 -10.25 -2.34
N ASN A 190 14.43 -11.29 -2.96
CA ASN A 190 15.83 -11.71 -2.82
C ASN A 190 16.59 -11.58 -4.15
N MET A 191 16.03 -10.86 -5.13
CA MET A 191 16.56 -10.76 -6.48
C MET A 191 16.92 -9.31 -6.82
N GLU A 192 18.05 -9.12 -7.48
CA GLU A 192 18.44 -7.82 -8.00
C GLU A 192 17.51 -7.36 -9.14
N PRO A 193 17.26 -6.05 -9.27
CA PRO A 193 16.39 -5.51 -10.33
C PRO A 193 16.75 -5.96 -11.73
N GLU A 194 18.05 -6.08 -12.06
CA GLU A 194 18.50 -6.53 -13.38
C GLU A 194 18.07 -7.96 -13.68
N THR A 195 18.03 -8.82 -12.65
CA THR A 195 17.57 -10.21 -12.81
C THR A 195 16.06 -10.23 -13.04
N LEU A 196 15.31 -9.42 -12.30
CA LEU A 196 13.86 -9.30 -12.45
C LEU A 196 13.50 -8.77 -13.84
N MET A 197 14.16 -7.71 -14.31
CA MET A 197 13.96 -7.14 -15.65
C MET A 197 14.42 -8.08 -16.77
N GLY A 198 15.43 -8.92 -16.51
CA GLY A 198 15.86 -9.96 -17.44
C GLY A 198 14.82 -11.08 -17.61
N GLN A 199 13.99 -11.33 -16.59
CA GLN A 199 12.89 -12.28 -16.66
C GLN A 199 11.61 -11.66 -17.22
N GLU A 200 11.31 -10.43 -16.83
CA GLU A 200 10.14 -9.68 -17.29
C GLU A 200 10.54 -8.22 -17.55
N SER A 201 10.72 -7.87 -18.82
CA SER A 201 11.16 -6.52 -19.22
C SER A 201 10.23 -5.39 -18.76
N THR A 202 8.96 -5.69 -18.48
CA THR A 202 7.96 -4.73 -18.00
C THR A 202 7.77 -4.78 -16.48
N TYR A 203 8.66 -5.46 -15.75
CA TYR A 203 8.49 -5.67 -14.31
C TYR A 203 8.43 -4.35 -13.55
N TYR A 204 9.36 -3.42 -13.79
CA TYR A 204 9.31 -2.07 -13.23
C TYR A 204 8.72 -1.07 -14.23
N ALA A 205 7.82 -0.21 -13.75
CA ALA A 205 7.39 0.99 -14.45
C ALA A 205 8.39 2.12 -14.18
N HIS A 206 8.81 2.83 -15.23
CA HIS A 206 9.63 4.04 -15.09
C HIS A 206 8.74 5.23 -14.72
N ILE A 207 9.04 5.87 -13.60
CA ILE A 207 8.28 7.02 -13.09
C ILE A 207 8.92 8.34 -13.53
N GLY A 208 10.26 8.39 -13.59
CA GLY A 208 11.05 9.60 -13.83
C GLY A 208 11.67 10.18 -12.56
N GLU A 209 12.25 11.37 -12.68
CA GLU A 209 12.91 12.09 -11.59
C GLU A 209 11.89 12.57 -10.54
N LYS A 210 12.11 12.19 -9.28
CA LYS A 210 11.20 12.49 -8.17
C LYS A 210 11.94 12.78 -6.88
N LEU A 211 11.43 13.75 -6.12
CA LEU A 211 11.78 13.90 -4.71
C LEU A 211 11.13 12.78 -3.90
N ILE A 212 11.95 11.99 -3.20
CA ILE A 212 11.48 10.97 -2.26
C ILE A 212 11.20 11.62 -0.91
N SER A 213 10.02 11.36 -0.36
CA SER A 213 9.61 11.76 0.98
C SER A 213 10.58 11.19 2.01
N VAL A 214 11.23 12.09 2.73
CA VAL A 214 12.16 11.74 3.82
C VAL A 214 11.47 11.38 5.13
N VAL A 215 10.13 11.35 5.13
CA VAL A 215 9.32 10.92 6.28
C VAL A 215 8.54 9.65 5.96
N PRO A 216 8.21 8.83 6.99
CA PRO A 216 7.34 7.67 6.86
C PRO A 216 6.01 7.98 6.16
N PRO A 217 5.24 6.98 5.73
CA PRO A 217 3.88 7.23 5.24
C PRO A 217 2.99 7.76 6.36
N TYR A 218 2.04 8.63 6.01
CA TYR A 218 1.04 9.12 6.94
C TYR A 218 0.18 7.97 7.46
N GLU A 219 -0.21 8.11 8.72
CA GLU A 219 -1.16 7.23 9.38
C GLU A 219 -2.41 8.02 9.74
N VAL A 220 -3.58 7.45 9.49
CA VAL A 220 -4.84 8.04 9.94
C VAL A 220 -5.34 7.28 11.16
N LYS A 221 -5.34 7.95 12.30
CA LYS A 221 -5.88 7.42 13.56
C LYS A 221 -7.36 7.76 13.66
N ALA A 222 -8.16 6.77 13.98
CA ALA A 222 -9.58 6.89 14.24
C ALA A 222 -9.97 6.02 15.43
N SER A 223 -11.15 6.26 16.01
CA SER A 223 -11.60 5.50 17.19
C SER A 223 -13.06 5.10 17.03
N TYR A 224 -13.38 3.86 17.40
CA TYR A 224 -14.74 3.36 17.44
C TYR A 224 -14.86 2.29 18.53
N ASN A 225 -16.04 2.18 19.15
CA ASN A 225 -16.27 1.23 20.24
C ASN A 225 -17.54 0.42 19.96
N ASP A 226 -17.36 -0.85 19.66
CA ASP A 226 -18.39 -1.88 19.66
C ASP A 226 -17.81 -3.21 20.18
N ASN A 227 -18.54 -4.31 19.99
CA ASN A 227 -18.11 -5.62 20.46
C ASN A 227 -16.94 -6.21 19.64
N ILE A 228 -16.59 -5.66 18.48
CA ILE A 228 -15.55 -6.17 17.57
C ILE A 228 -14.33 -5.25 17.56
N VAL A 229 -14.53 -3.94 17.46
CA VAL A 229 -13.49 -2.91 17.56
C VAL A 229 -13.69 -2.14 18.85
N ASN A 230 -12.66 -2.11 19.68
CA ASN A 230 -12.70 -1.45 20.97
C ASN A 230 -11.55 -0.44 21.10
N GLY A 231 -11.77 0.77 20.60
CA GLY A 231 -10.88 1.91 20.74
C GLY A 231 -10.24 2.34 19.42
N ASP A 232 -8.96 2.72 19.51
CA ASP A 232 -8.22 3.27 18.40
C ASP A 232 -7.92 2.22 17.33
N PHE A 233 -8.04 2.62 16.08
CA PHE A 233 -7.62 1.90 14.89
C PHE A 233 -7.00 2.86 13.88
N TYR A 234 -6.34 2.30 12.87
CA TYR A 234 -5.47 3.05 11.99
C TYR A 234 -5.69 2.67 10.53
N PHE A 235 -5.60 3.63 9.62
CA PHE A 235 -5.40 3.40 8.19
C PHE A 235 -3.99 3.86 7.83
N ARG A 236 -3.12 2.88 7.55
CA ARG A 236 -1.67 3.04 7.45
C ARG A 236 -1.23 2.88 6.01
N GLY A 237 -0.53 3.87 5.46
CA GLY A 237 0.26 3.66 4.26
C GLY A 237 1.47 2.76 4.55
N LEU A 238 1.92 2.02 3.55
CA LEU A 238 3.14 1.23 3.59
C LEU A 238 3.90 1.41 2.28
N TYR A 239 5.20 1.73 2.35
CA TYR A 239 6.06 1.72 1.17
C TYR A 239 6.56 0.31 0.85
N GLY A 240 7.04 -0.43 1.86
CA GLY A 240 7.42 -1.85 1.76
C GLY A 240 6.36 -2.81 2.31
N ARG A 241 6.59 -4.12 2.19
CA ARG A 241 5.65 -5.16 2.63
C ARG A 241 5.60 -5.28 4.14
N LYS A 242 4.43 -5.56 4.69
CA LYS A 242 4.25 -6.01 6.07
C LYS A 242 4.05 -7.53 6.14
N LYS A 243 5.03 -8.20 6.74
CA LYS A 243 5.07 -9.67 6.90
C LYS A 243 4.81 -10.12 8.34
N TYR A 244 5.23 -9.32 9.31
CA TYR A 244 5.23 -9.69 10.72
C TYR A 244 4.26 -8.83 11.54
N THR A 245 3.84 -9.33 12.70
CA THR A 245 3.02 -8.56 13.64
C THR A 245 3.84 -7.50 14.37
N ASP A 246 3.19 -6.43 14.82
CA ASP A 246 3.78 -5.44 15.72
C ASP A 246 3.87 -6.00 17.14
N GLY A 247 5.00 -5.79 17.79
CA GLY A 247 5.23 -6.04 19.20
C GLY A 247 4.59 -4.96 20.08
N THR A 248 4.62 -5.16 21.39
CA THR A 248 4.12 -4.19 22.38
C THR A 248 4.90 -2.88 22.38
N ASP A 249 6.12 -2.88 21.85
CA ASP A 249 7.03 -1.74 21.68
C ASP A 249 6.90 -1.08 20.30
N GLY A 250 5.98 -1.54 19.45
CA GLY A 250 5.78 -1.04 18.09
C GLY A 250 6.80 -1.54 17.07
N LYS A 251 7.75 -2.41 17.46
CA LYS A 251 8.71 -3.03 16.53
C LYS A 251 8.13 -4.30 15.91
N LEU A 252 8.63 -4.66 14.72
CA LEU A 252 8.23 -5.91 14.08
C LEU A 252 8.75 -7.11 14.89
N THR A 253 7.86 -8.06 15.12
CA THR A 253 8.19 -9.36 15.71
C THR A 253 8.70 -10.34 14.66
N THR A 254 9.05 -11.57 15.06
CA THR A 254 9.31 -12.68 14.13
C THR A 254 8.05 -13.49 13.79
N THR A 255 6.93 -13.20 14.46
CA THR A 255 5.65 -13.88 14.27
C THR A 255 4.99 -13.37 13.00
N LEU A 256 4.67 -14.28 12.08
CA LEU A 256 3.97 -13.93 10.84
C LEU A 256 2.60 -13.34 11.16
N ILE A 257 2.19 -12.36 10.36
CA ILE A 257 0.91 -11.68 10.52
C ILE A 257 -0.31 -12.62 10.41
N SER A 258 -0.13 -13.74 9.72
CA SER A 258 -1.11 -14.81 9.52
C SER A 258 -1.01 -15.97 10.52
N ASP A 259 0.00 -16.00 11.40
CA ASP A 259 0.38 -17.20 12.16
C ASP A 259 -0.75 -17.74 13.06
N ASN A 260 -1.65 -16.87 13.51
CA ASN A 260 -2.85 -17.25 14.28
C ASN A 260 -4.13 -16.55 13.81
N GLY A 261 -4.14 -16.06 12.56
CA GLY A 261 -5.28 -15.31 12.03
C GLY A 261 -5.62 -14.12 12.92
N SER A 262 -4.63 -13.26 13.22
CA SER A 262 -4.75 -12.10 14.11
C SER A 262 -5.97 -11.21 13.79
N GLN A 263 -6.38 -11.16 12.52
CA GLN A 263 -7.43 -10.29 11.96
C GLN A 263 -7.20 -8.78 12.20
N LYS A 264 -6.14 -8.39 12.91
CA LYS A 264 -5.84 -6.99 13.22
C LYS A 264 -5.48 -6.18 11.99
N TYR A 265 -4.65 -6.76 11.11
CA TYR A 265 -4.35 -6.16 9.82
C TYR A 265 -5.37 -6.60 8.78
N GLN A 266 -5.91 -5.62 8.05
CA GLN A 266 -6.96 -5.83 7.07
C GLN A 266 -6.72 -5.01 5.81
N TYR A 267 -7.14 -5.54 4.67
CA TYR A 267 -7.08 -4.89 3.37
C TYR A 267 -8.49 -4.70 2.81
N ILE A 268 -8.66 -3.68 1.97
CA ILE A 268 -9.91 -3.51 1.21
C ILE A 268 -9.93 -4.54 0.08
N SER A 269 -10.94 -5.40 0.07
CA SER A 269 -11.15 -6.35 -1.01
C SER A 269 -11.40 -5.59 -2.30
N THR A 270 -10.60 -5.86 -3.32
CA THR A 270 -10.80 -5.40 -4.70
C THR A 270 -11.99 -6.08 -5.39
N ALA A 271 -12.93 -6.64 -4.63
CA ALA A 271 -14.15 -7.25 -5.13
C ALA A 271 -15.33 -6.32 -4.87
N ALA A 272 -16.40 -6.46 -5.66
CA ALA A 272 -17.61 -5.66 -5.49
C ALA A 272 -18.07 -5.62 -4.03
N GLY A 273 -18.30 -4.41 -3.51
CA GLY A 273 -18.72 -4.16 -2.12
C GLY A 273 -17.64 -3.63 -1.18
N ASN A 274 -16.35 -3.69 -1.56
CA ASN A 274 -15.23 -3.11 -0.77
C ASN A 274 -15.17 -3.55 0.70
N TYR A 275 -15.47 -4.82 0.95
CA TYR A 275 -15.34 -5.41 2.28
C TYR A 275 -13.89 -5.37 2.75
N LEU A 276 -13.68 -5.10 4.04
CA LEU A 276 -12.39 -5.36 4.65
C LEU A 276 -12.18 -6.86 4.81
N LYS A 277 -10.96 -7.31 4.56
CA LYS A 277 -10.54 -8.71 4.67
C LYS A 277 -9.23 -8.82 5.44
N TYR A 278 -9.05 -9.94 6.11
CA TYR A 278 -7.79 -10.30 6.77
C TYR A 278 -7.19 -11.56 6.13
N LEU A 279 -5.91 -11.80 6.40
CA LEU A 279 -5.26 -13.04 6.02
C LEU A 279 -5.73 -14.18 6.96
N PRO A 280 -6.13 -15.34 6.41
CA PRO A 280 -6.55 -16.48 7.22
C PRO A 280 -5.37 -17.07 7.99
N SER A 281 -5.66 -17.85 9.04
CA SER A 281 -4.64 -18.56 9.82
C SER A 281 -3.77 -19.43 8.92
N GLY A 282 -2.45 -19.38 9.10
CA GLY A 282 -1.49 -20.16 8.30
C GLY A 282 -1.33 -19.69 6.85
N SER A 283 -1.90 -18.55 6.46
CA SER A 283 -1.66 -17.96 5.14
C SER A 283 -0.18 -17.68 4.94
N THR A 284 0.37 -18.02 3.77
CA THR A 284 1.73 -17.62 3.37
C THR A 284 1.75 -16.23 2.72
N LEU A 285 0.58 -15.60 2.56
CA LEU A 285 0.47 -14.25 1.98
C LEU A 285 0.97 -13.19 2.96
N GLN A 286 1.26 -12.02 2.40
CA GLN A 286 1.75 -10.84 3.11
C GLN A 286 1.00 -9.60 2.63
N PHE A 287 1.11 -8.50 3.36
CA PHE A 287 0.54 -7.22 2.96
C PHE A 287 1.59 -6.45 2.17
N ASN A 288 1.56 -6.55 0.83
CA ASN A 288 2.52 -5.91 -0.06
C ASN A 288 2.59 -4.37 0.14
N GLY A 289 3.75 -3.78 -0.11
CA GLY A 289 3.97 -2.34 -0.07
C GLY A 289 3.22 -1.55 -1.14
N MET A 290 3.48 -0.25 -1.16
CA MET A 290 2.86 0.76 -2.04
C MET A 290 1.33 0.76 -1.96
N ARG A 291 0.83 0.47 -0.76
CA ARG A 291 -0.57 0.22 -0.44
C ARG A 291 -0.87 0.82 0.92
N ALA A 292 -2.15 0.85 1.25
CA ALA A 292 -2.60 1.18 2.58
C ALA A 292 -3.51 0.10 3.15
N TYR A 293 -3.44 -0.06 4.47
CA TYR A 293 -4.09 -1.14 5.22
C TYR A 293 -4.71 -0.62 6.50
N PHE A 294 -5.77 -1.30 6.93
CA PHE A 294 -6.36 -1.05 8.23
C PHE A 294 -5.64 -1.87 9.29
N TYR A 295 -5.39 -1.26 10.44
CA TYR A 295 -4.85 -1.91 11.62
C TYR A 295 -5.75 -1.65 12.83
N PHE A 296 -6.24 -2.74 13.42
CA PHE A 296 -7.12 -2.75 14.59
C PHE A 296 -6.39 -3.42 15.78
N PRO A 297 -5.62 -2.68 16.60
CA PRO A 297 -4.85 -3.25 17.70
C PRO A 297 -5.69 -4.09 18.68
N ASN A 298 -6.92 -3.62 18.94
CA ASN A 298 -7.89 -4.18 19.87
C ASN A 298 -9.02 -4.97 19.18
N TRP A 299 -8.74 -5.56 18.00
CA TRP A 299 -9.71 -6.38 17.28
C TRP A 299 -10.12 -7.63 18.07
N ASN A 300 -11.42 -7.88 18.18
CA ASN A 300 -11.96 -9.11 18.76
C ASN A 300 -12.33 -10.13 17.67
N ALA A 301 -11.42 -11.06 17.39
CA ALA A 301 -11.60 -12.09 16.37
C ALA A 301 -12.80 -13.02 16.65
N ALA A 302 -13.06 -13.37 17.92
CA ALA A 302 -14.17 -14.24 18.30
C ALA A 302 -15.52 -13.60 17.97
N ASN A 303 -15.68 -12.31 18.32
CA ASN A 303 -16.91 -11.56 18.05
C ASN A 303 -17.08 -11.28 16.56
N ASN A 304 -16.00 -11.03 15.81
CA ASN A 304 -16.09 -10.96 14.35
C ASN A 304 -16.56 -12.29 13.75
N ASN A 305 -15.93 -13.40 14.12
CA ASN A 305 -16.28 -14.73 13.62
C ASN A 305 -17.73 -15.11 13.95
N ALA A 306 -18.24 -14.75 15.13
CA ALA A 306 -19.63 -14.98 15.51
C ALA A 306 -20.63 -14.12 14.72
N ALA A 307 -20.21 -12.95 14.25
CA ALA A 307 -21.06 -12.03 13.49
C ALA A 307 -21.10 -12.33 11.97
N GLN A 308 -20.22 -13.20 11.46
CA GLN A 308 -20.15 -13.58 10.04
C GLN A 308 -20.91 -14.90 9.76
N PRO A 309 -21.67 -15.01 8.67
CA PRO A 309 -22.20 -16.30 8.21
C PRO A 309 -21.05 -17.23 7.78
N ALA A 310 -21.20 -18.53 8.04
CA ALA A 310 -20.15 -19.56 7.95
C ALA A 310 -19.46 -19.74 6.57
N SER A 311 -19.90 -19.06 5.50
CA SER A 311 -19.36 -19.20 4.14
C SER A 311 -18.30 -18.16 3.73
N ASN A 312 -18.09 -17.08 4.48
CA ASN A 312 -17.33 -15.91 4.01
C ASN A 312 -15.97 -15.74 4.70
N GLY A 313 -15.16 -16.82 4.70
CA GLY A 313 -14.04 -17.11 5.60
C GLY A 313 -12.84 -16.14 5.75
N THR A 314 -12.95 -14.87 5.37
CA THR A 314 -11.94 -13.81 5.64
C THR A 314 -12.51 -12.39 5.77
N ASN A 315 -13.84 -12.22 5.82
CA ASN A 315 -14.44 -10.88 5.85
C ASN A 315 -14.46 -10.28 7.26
N ALA A 316 -14.15 -9.00 7.35
CA ALA A 316 -14.42 -8.19 8.52
C ALA A 316 -15.85 -7.65 8.47
N LYS A 317 -16.45 -7.39 9.65
CA LYS A 317 -17.79 -6.78 9.73
C LYS A 317 -17.81 -5.28 9.42
N ILE A 318 -16.64 -4.63 9.43
CA ILE A 318 -16.51 -3.19 9.17
C ILE A 318 -16.35 -2.97 7.67
N HIS A 319 -17.06 -1.95 7.17
CA HIS A 319 -17.01 -1.52 5.78
C HIS A 319 -16.26 -0.19 5.65
N VAL A 320 -15.95 0.21 4.42
CA VAL A 320 -15.40 1.53 4.07
C VAL A 320 -16.50 2.36 3.41
N ALA A 321 -16.59 3.65 3.76
CA ALA A 321 -17.54 4.58 3.16
C ALA A 321 -16.76 5.68 2.43
N VAL A 322 -17.10 5.87 1.16
CA VAL A 322 -16.54 6.94 0.34
C VAL A 322 -17.60 8.01 0.18
N MET A 323 -17.33 9.19 0.74
CA MET A 323 -18.15 10.38 0.57
C MET A 323 -17.83 11.00 -0.78
N ALA A 324 -18.87 11.39 -1.52
CA ALA A 324 -18.69 12.07 -2.79
C ALA A 324 -17.98 13.42 -2.60
N ALA A 325 -17.12 13.78 -3.57
CA ALA A 325 -16.58 15.14 -3.69
C ALA A 325 -17.77 16.10 -3.73
N SER A 326 -17.71 17.22 -3.01
CA SER A 326 -18.76 18.21 -2.74
C SER A 326 -19.68 18.56 -3.93
N THR A 327 -20.55 17.61 -4.28
CA THR A 327 -21.63 17.63 -5.25
C THR A 327 -22.62 16.59 -4.74
N THR A 328 -23.91 16.90 -4.82
CA THR A 328 -25.01 16.25 -4.07
C THR A 328 -25.35 14.81 -4.49
N GLY A 329 -24.39 14.02 -4.99
CA GLY A 329 -24.59 12.64 -5.44
C GLY A 329 -23.83 11.65 -4.57
N ILE A 330 -24.52 10.99 -3.63
CA ILE A 330 -23.94 9.90 -2.82
C ILE A 330 -23.45 8.79 -3.76
N SER A 331 -22.13 8.63 -3.84
CA SER A 331 -21.49 7.55 -4.58
C SER A 331 -21.15 6.43 -3.60
N ASN A 332 -21.98 5.38 -3.60
CA ASN A 332 -21.88 4.15 -2.80
C ASN A 332 -22.49 4.20 -1.39
N ILE A 333 -23.78 3.86 -1.33
CA ILE A 333 -24.37 3.18 -0.17
C ILE A 333 -24.03 1.69 -0.34
N SER A 334 -23.21 1.14 0.56
CA SER A 334 -23.20 -0.31 0.77
C SER A 334 -24.60 -0.68 1.27
N ALA A 335 -25.43 -1.22 0.38
CA ALA A 335 -26.67 -1.83 0.82
C ALA A 335 -26.27 -3.01 1.71
N GLU A 336 -26.66 -2.97 2.98
CA GLU A 336 -26.86 -4.20 3.73
C GLU A 336 -27.73 -5.08 2.82
N GLU A 337 -27.29 -6.29 2.48
CA GLU A 337 -28.22 -7.34 2.08
C GLU A 337 -29.10 -7.62 3.29
N ALA A 338 -30.08 -6.75 3.50
CA ALA A 338 -31.16 -6.98 4.42
C ALA A 338 -31.93 -8.16 3.83
N SER A 339 -31.62 -9.36 4.32
CA SER A 339 -32.53 -10.50 4.32
C SER A 339 -33.75 -10.19 5.21
N LYS A 340 -34.48 -9.14 4.85
CA LYS A 340 -35.81 -8.83 5.37
C LYS A 340 -36.71 -8.79 4.15
N GLN A 341 -37.88 -9.43 4.26
CA GLN A 341 -38.91 -9.37 3.23
C GLN A 341 -39.24 -7.89 2.95
N ALA A 342 -38.60 -7.33 1.93
CA ALA A 342 -38.77 -5.93 1.59
C ALA A 342 -40.23 -5.62 1.25
N GLU A 343 -40.72 -4.52 1.80
CA GLU A 343 -42.04 -3.99 1.52
C GLU A 343 -42.19 -3.73 0.00
N VAL A 344 -43.38 -4.02 -0.53
CA VAL A 344 -43.68 -3.93 -1.96
C VAL A 344 -44.54 -2.69 -2.20
N TYR A 345 -44.22 -1.91 -3.23
CA TYR A 345 -44.91 -0.67 -3.56
C TYR A 345 -45.48 -0.70 -4.98
N ASN A 346 -46.59 -0.03 -5.25
CA ASN A 346 -47.05 0.22 -6.63
C ASN A 346 -46.32 1.43 -7.25
N LEU A 347 -46.57 1.72 -8.53
CA LEU A 347 -45.92 2.84 -9.25
C LEU A 347 -46.34 4.23 -8.71
N SER A 348 -47.39 4.32 -7.90
CA SER A 348 -47.83 5.54 -7.21
C SER A 348 -47.19 5.70 -5.82
N GLY A 349 -46.26 4.81 -5.43
CA GLY A 349 -45.57 4.87 -4.14
C GLY A 349 -46.40 4.37 -2.96
N GLN A 350 -47.52 3.68 -3.19
CA GLN A 350 -48.33 3.10 -2.12
C GLN A 350 -47.83 1.69 -1.79
N ARG A 351 -47.74 1.36 -0.50
CA ARG A 351 -47.42 0.01 -0.05
C ARG A 351 -48.56 -0.94 -0.42
N VAL A 352 -48.24 -2.07 -1.04
CA VAL A 352 -49.20 -3.08 -1.49
C VAL A 352 -48.88 -4.45 -0.93
N ASP A 353 -49.93 -5.23 -0.68
CA ASP A 353 -49.81 -6.58 -0.15
C ASP A 353 -49.58 -7.65 -1.24
N ALA A 354 -49.71 -8.92 -0.86
CA ALA A 354 -49.43 -10.03 -1.75
C ALA A 354 -50.44 -10.21 -2.91
N SER A 355 -51.64 -9.64 -2.78
CA SER A 355 -52.77 -9.82 -3.68
C SER A 355 -52.78 -8.83 -4.85
N TYR A 356 -51.96 -7.77 -4.79
CA TYR A 356 -51.90 -6.74 -5.83
C TYR A 356 -51.38 -7.30 -7.17
N LYS A 357 -52.15 -7.07 -8.24
CA LYS A 357 -51.79 -7.45 -9.61
C LYS A 357 -51.31 -6.24 -10.39
N GLY A 358 -50.20 -6.39 -11.11
CA GLY A 358 -49.59 -5.34 -11.91
C GLY A 358 -48.12 -5.12 -11.60
N ILE A 359 -47.57 -3.99 -12.08
CA ILE A 359 -46.16 -3.65 -11.86
C ILE A 359 -45.99 -3.14 -10.43
N VAL A 360 -45.05 -3.74 -9.71
CA VAL A 360 -44.65 -3.37 -8.35
C VAL A 360 -43.16 -3.08 -8.29
N VAL A 361 -42.75 -2.28 -7.30
CA VAL A 361 -41.36 -1.96 -6.99
C VAL A 361 -40.99 -2.66 -5.68
N ARG A 362 -39.89 -3.42 -5.72
CA ARG A 362 -39.27 -4.05 -4.53
C ARG A 362 -37.76 -3.86 -4.64
N ASN A 363 -37.10 -3.39 -3.58
CA ASN A 363 -35.66 -3.09 -3.59
C ASN A 363 -35.23 -2.21 -4.79
N GLY A 364 -36.05 -1.20 -5.15
CA GLY A 364 -35.77 -0.31 -6.28
C GLY A 364 -35.88 -0.93 -7.68
N ARG A 365 -36.29 -2.20 -7.80
CA ARG A 365 -36.48 -2.89 -9.08
C ARG A 365 -37.96 -3.13 -9.37
N LYS A 366 -38.35 -3.02 -10.65
CA LYS A 366 -39.73 -3.26 -11.12
C LYS A 366 -39.97 -4.75 -11.37
N TYR A 367 -41.10 -5.27 -10.91
CA TYR A 367 -41.54 -6.65 -11.09
C TYR A 367 -42.99 -6.67 -11.58
N LEU A 368 -43.31 -7.57 -12.50
CA LEU A 368 -44.70 -7.85 -12.85
C LEU A 368 -45.25 -8.92 -11.90
N ARG A 369 -46.28 -8.58 -11.14
CA ARG A 369 -46.98 -9.48 -10.24
C ARG A 369 -48.29 -9.92 -10.89
N LYS A 370 -48.41 -11.23 -11.15
CA LYS A 370 -49.52 -11.84 -11.91
C LYS A 370 -50.69 -12.24 -11.00
#